data_AF-A0AA36MI31-F1
#
_entry.id   AF-A0AA36MI31-F1
#
_cell.length_a   1.000
_cell.length_b   1.000
_cell.length_c   1.000
_cell.angle_alpha   90.00
_cell.angle_beta   90.00
_cell.angle_gamma   90.00
#
_symmetry.space_group_name_H-M   'P 1'
#
loop_
_entity.id
_entity.type
_entity.pdbx_description
1 polymer ?
#
loop_
_entity_poly.entity_id
_entity_poly.type
_entity_poly.pdbx_seq_one_letter_code
_entity_poly.pdbx_strand_id
1 'polypeptide(L)'
;MADGVARGPAELLDEKIRLLQEVIEKVTAEDFDLYACARPDIKVQPDKFVDLDVRVENCVNVVMKHLPKETEGTTVRVPPAMLSRCMRGGKTTMLYKVFDKLKATKTQPIFISFNGDSLIHRLDDEKPLHTMLRAIAVALMKNKPANREEAERVRCSKEALKEYLEDKKDVVLLVDELNVLLKPNQADNYQDVGMFLRETFLDPAGRHLVFSTHIPTSTGLDQVLGNGAGSSREAETIPMPRCADMEQLRAMHPACDALTPLEAVYLGYVPALIFSVKTQVFDIDGRFRALARLPKSEELPILAESFLAEFFTGRRGPDDDPVRAFDALTESPAQNQIRWILAYVGRMCCHLKWKQVGEWIDEIPRWSAKVERGQDWETAVLVALCLRCHEAMYSKPHELLGLPENARPAAVYVRKVPQENSTNPEVILAWWKEQLIETYPYIAVLSPNYAKTEMVDAMWVYQQDATADWVVRGMQAKLGSDCPKKDMPLGMLGLLFRGQAPDTTRDLKRQRWKYLTASEIQSFLGKSLTAACPAHWPNVTR
;
A
#
# COMPACT_ATOMS: atom_id res chain seq x y z
N MET A 1 24.74 11.12 -66.50
CA MET A 1 25.52 10.48 -65.42
C MET A 1 25.84 11.58 -64.42
N ALA A 2 25.11 11.61 -63.31
CA ALA A 2 25.37 12.56 -62.22
C ALA A 2 25.85 11.72 -61.04
N ASP A 3 27.08 12.01 -60.60
CA ASP A 3 27.78 11.28 -59.55
C ASP A 3 27.08 11.43 -58.20
N GLY A 4 26.47 10.35 -57.74
CA GLY A 4 25.98 10.20 -56.37
C GLY A 4 27.15 9.82 -55.47
N VAL A 5 27.80 10.81 -54.87
CA VAL A 5 28.76 10.58 -53.78
C VAL A 5 27.98 10.05 -52.58
N ALA A 6 28.16 8.78 -52.26
CA ALA A 6 27.57 8.15 -51.08
C ALA A 6 28.20 8.75 -49.82
N ARG A 7 27.39 9.48 -49.03
CA ARG A 7 27.82 10.05 -47.74
C ARG A 7 28.23 8.93 -46.78
N GLY A 8 29.34 9.13 -46.09
CA GLY A 8 29.90 8.14 -45.17
C GLY A 8 29.04 7.97 -43.90
N PRO A 9 29.14 6.83 -43.19
CA PRO A 9 28.40 6.59 -41.94
C PRO A 9 28.62 7.66 -40.86
N ALA A 10 29.79 8.30 -40.85
CA ALA A 10 30.13 9.39 -39.92
C ALA A 10 29.44 10.70 -40.28
N GLU A 11 29.33 11.06 -41.56
CA GLU A 11 28.60 12.25 -42.01
C GLU A 11 27.09 12.10 -41.78
N LEU A 12 26.57 10.89 -41.95
CA LEU A 12 25.18 10.56 -41.60
C LEU A 12 24.92 10.65 -40.10
N LEU A 13 25.91 10.34 -39.24
CA LEU A 13 25.81 10.47 -37.79
C LEU A 13 25.87 11.94 -37.35
N ASP A 14 26.78 12.72 -37.92
CA ASP A 14 26.90 14.17 -37.66
C ASP A 14 25.69 14.94 -38.17
N GLU A 15 25.14 14.59 -39.32
CA GLU A 15 23.89 15.16 -39.83
C GLU A 15 22.70 14.75 -38.94
N LYS A 16 22.67 13.52 -38.41
CA LYS A 16 21.67 13.09 -37.41
C LYS A 16 21.81 13.84 -36.08
N ILE A 17 23.03 14.06 -35.59
CA ILE A 17 23.31 14.84 -34.38
C ILE A 17 22.93 16.30 -34.59
N ARG A 18 23.23 16.87 -35.78
CA ARG A 18 22.88 18.24 -36.14
C ARG A 18 21.37 18.44 -36.33
N LEU A 19 20.67 17.47 -36.92
CA LEU A 19 19.20 17.41 -37.03
C LEU A 19 18.54 17.13 -35.66
N LEU A 20 19.14 16.35 -34.77
CA LEU A 20 18.66 16.16 -33.38
C LEU A 20 18.95 17.37 -32.49
N GLN A 21 19.95 18.18 -32.85
CA GLN A 21 20.21 19.51 -32.30
C GLN A 21 19.34 20.60 -32.95
N GLU A 22 18.47 20.28 -33.92
CA GLU A 22 17.49 21.22 -34.44
C GLU A 22 16.48 21.60 -33.35
N VAL A 23 16.79 22.77 -32.79
CA VAL A 23 15.98 23.66 -31.95
C VAL A 23 15.53 23.04 -30.63
N ILE A 24 16.48 22.96 -29.69
CA ILE A 24 16.15 23.02 -28.26
C ILE A 24 15.35 24.31 -28.02
N GLU A 25 14.10 24.16 -27.58
CA GLU A 25 13.23 25.29 -27.26
C GLU A 25 13.54 25.76 -25.84
N LYS A 26 14.27 26.87 -25.72
CA LYS A 26 14.49 27.54 -24.44
C LYS A 26 13.28 28.43 -24.14
N VAL A 27 12.48 28.02 -23.16
CA VAL A 27 11.31 28.78 -22.74
C VAL A 27 11.66 29.85 -21.71
N THR A 28 10.96 30.96 -21.77
CA THR A 28 11.08 32.15 -20.92
C THR A 28 9.79 32.41 -20.15
N ALA A 29 9.79 33.39 -19.25
CA ALA A 29 8.58 33.78 -18.51
C ALA A 29 7.43 34.22 -19.44
N GLU A 30 7.72 34.74 -20.63
CA GLU A 30 6.72 35.21 -21.59
C GLU A 30 5.93 34.06 -22.25
N ASP A 31 6.47 32.84 -22.23
CA ASP A 31 5.86 31.66 -22.86
C ASP A 31 4.79 31.01 -21.96
N PHE A 32 4.71 31.42 -20.70
CA PHE A 32 3.90 30.78 -19.66
C PHE A 32 2.53 31.44 -19.44
N ASP A 33 1.54 30.61 -19.13
CA ASP A 33 0.18 31.00 -18.76
C ASP A 33 -0.45 30.03 -17.74
N LEU A 34 -0.54 30.46 -16.47
CA LEU A 34 -1.20 29.74 -15.38
C LEU A 34 -2.68 29.46 -15.63
N TYR A 35 -3.35 30.32 -16.40
CA TYR A 35 -4.75 30.12 -16.73
C TYR A 35 -4.92 29.00 -17.76
N ALA A 36 -3.92 28.79 -18.63
CA ALA A 36 -3.86 27.69 -19.59
C ALA A 36 -3.48 26.33 -18.96
N CYS A 37 -3.06 26.29 -17.69
CA CYS A 37 -2.86 25.03 -16.98
C CYS A 37 -4.17 24.23 -16.93
N ALA A 38 -4.09 22.98 -17.38
CA ALA A 38 -5.18 22.02 -17.38
C ALA A 38 -4.63 20.67 -16.93
N ARG A 39 -5.42 19.91 -16.18
CA ARG A 39 -5.12 18.51 -15.91
C ARG A 39 -5.46 17.62 -17.12
N PRO A 40 -4.86 16.43 -17.25
CA PRO A 40 -5.28 15.43 -18.23
C PRO A 40 -6.76 15.02 -18.09
N ASP A 41 -7.35 14.55 -19.19
CA ASP A 41 -8.69 13.98 -19.22
C ASP A 41 -8.75 12.60 -18.59
N ILE A 42 -9.81 12.34 -17.80
CA ILE A 42 -10.05 11.04 -17.17
C ILE A 42 -10.84 10.16 -18.14
N LYS A 43 -10.19 9.18 -18.75
CA LYS A 43 -10.81 8.27 -19.73
C LYS A 43 -11.85 7.33 -19.12
N VAL A 44 -11.72 6.99 -17.84
CA VAL A 44 -12.64 6.06 -17.13
C VAL A 44 -12.98 6.65 -15.77
N GLN A 45 -14.23 7.04 -15.58
CA GLN A 45 -14.77 7.48 -14.30
C GLN A 45 -15.82 6.48 -13.83
N PRO A 46 -15.81 6.03 -12.57
CA PRO A 46 -16.99 5.42 -12.00
C PRO A 46 -18.11 6.45 -11.88
N ASP A 47 -19.33 5.97 -11.82
CA ASP A 47 -20.51 6.80 -11.65
C ASP A 47 -20.46 7.57 -10.32
N LYS A 48 -19.90 6.95 -9.27
CA LYS A 48 -19.69 7.57 -7.96
C LYS A 48 -18.51 6.95 -7.23
N PHE A 49 -17.37 7.64 -7.17
CA PHE A 49 -16.27 7.23 -6.28
C PHE A 49 -16.62 7.58 -4.82
N VAL A 50 -16.79 6.54 -4.00
CA VAL A 50 -17.13 6.70 -2.59
C VAL A 50 -16.05 7.48 -1.83
N ASP A 51 -16.49 8.38 -0.94
CA ASP A 51 -15.65 9.25 -0.09
C ASP A 51 -14.70 10.20 -0.80
N LEU A 52 -14.65 10.20 -2.14
CA LEU A 52 -13.68 11.00 -2.88
C LEU A 52 -13.85 12.50 -2.62
N ASP A 53 -15.09 13.01 -2.72
CA ASP A 53 -15.36 14.44 -2.53
C ASP A 53 -15.01 14.92 -1.12
N VAL A 54 -15.30 14.11 -0.10
CA VAL A 54 -14.94 14.41 1.30
C VAL A 54 -13.42 14.51 1.46
N ARG A 55 -12.66 13.59 0.84
CA ARG A 55 -11.19 13.63 0.92
C ARG A 55 -10.59 14.76 0.09
N VAL A 56 -11.18 15.08 -1.06
CA VAL A 56 -10.82 16.25 -1.86
C VAL A 56 -11.00 17.53 -1.06
N GLU A 57 -12.13 17.68 -0.36
CA GLU A 57 -12.40 18.83 0.50
C GLU A 57 -11.37 18.94 1.63
N ASN A 58 -11.03 17.81 2.29
CA ASN A 58 -9.96 17.80 3.30
C ASN A 58 -8.62 18.27 2.73
N CYS A 59 -8.25 17.80 1.54
CA CYS A 59 -7.02 18.24 0.88
C CYS A 59 -7.03 19.74 0.59
N VAL A 60 -8.12 20.24 0.01
CA VAL A 60 -8.28 21.67 -0.30
C VAL A 60 -8.26 22.51 0.98
N ASN A 61 -8.88 22.06 2.06
CA ASN A 61 -8.82 22.75 3.35
C ASN A 61 -7.39 22.84 3.89
N VAL A 62 -6.57 21.79 3.76
CA VAL A 62 -5.15 21.84 4.12
C VAL A 62 -4.38 22.84 3.25
N VAL A 63 -4.64 22.85 1.94
CA VAL A 63 -4.05 23.84 1.03
C VAL A 63 -4.42 25.25 1.47
N MET A 64 -5.71 25.55 1.61
CA MET A 64 -6.21 26.91 1.94
C MET A 64 -5.76 27.37 3.33
N LYS A 65 -5.59 26.45 4.29
CA LYS A 65 -5.02 26.73 5.62
C LYS A 65 -3.57 27.21 5.56
N HIS A 66 -2.78 26.71 4.61
CA HIS A 66 -1.34 26.96 4.52
C HIS A 66 -0.95 27.95 3.42
N LEU A 67 -1.78 28.11 2.40
CA LEU A 67 -1.58 29.03 1.29
C LEU A 67 -1.24 30.47 1.70
N PRO A 68 -1.90 31.10 2.71
CA PRO A 68 -1.56 32.48 3.08
C PRO A 68 -0.29 32.61 3.93
N LYS A 69 0.33 31.49 4.34
CA LYS A 69 1.47 31.50 5.25
C LYS A 69 2.77 31.61 4.46
N GLU A 70 3.72 32.33 5.06
CA GLU A 70 5.11 32.34 4.63
C GLU A 70 5.94 31.47 5.57
N THR A 71 7.05 30.92 5.09
CA THR A 71 8.04 30.31 5.99
C THR A 71 8.87 31.42 6.65
N GLU A 72 8.76 31.57 7.96
CA GLU A 72 9.58 32.47 8.76
C GLU A 72 10.73 31.70 9.43
N GLY A 73 11.95 31.87 8.90
CA GLY A 73 13.21 31.46 9.55
C GLY A 73 13.16 30.15 10.34
N THR A 74 13.33 30.23 11.67
CA THR A 74 13.42 29.09 12.59
C THR A 74 12.10 28.70 13.26
N THR A 75 11.01 29.45 13.07
CA THR A 75 9.80 29.37 13.91
C THR A 75 8.55 28.82 13.20
N VAL A 76 8.34 29.14 11.92
CA VAL A 76 7.16 28.68 11.17
C VAL A 76 7.59 28.09 9.83
N ARG A 77 7.38 26.78 9.65
CA ARG A 77 7.62 26.10 8.37
C ARG A 77 6.30 25.62 7.79
N VAL A 78 6.01 26.03 6.55
CA VAL A 78 4.85 25.54 5.81
C VAL A 78 5.12 24.10 5.37
N PRO A 79 4.30 23.11 5.79
CA PRO A 79 4.44 21.72 5.36
C PRO A 79 3.78 21.53 3.99
N PRO A 80 4.28 20.64 3.11
CA PRO A 80 3.53 20.21 1.93
C PRO A 80 2.40 19.24 2.32
N ALA A 81 1.42 19.09 1.44
CA ALA A 81 0.39 18.06 1.56
C ALA A 81 0.78 16.78 0.80
N MET A 82 0.65 15.62 1.44
CA MET A 82 1.05 14.33 0.87
C MET A 82 -0.13 13.38 0.71
N LEU A 83 -0.26 12.81 -0.49
CA LEU A 83 -1.16 11.69 -0.80
C LEU A 83 -0.34 10.41 -0.91
N SER A 84 -0.46 9.50 0.06
CA SER A 84 0.27 8.23 0.08
C SER A 84 -0.67 7.04 0.18
N ARG A 85 -0.51 6.08 -0.74
CA ARG A 85 -1.26 4.81 -0.77
C ARG A 85 -0.64 3.83 -1.77
N CYS A 86 -1.08 2.59 -1.72
CA CYS A 86 -0.79 1.55 -2.69
C CYS A 86 -1.10 1.96 -4.14
N MET A 87 -0.50 1.23 -5.07
CA MET A 87 -0.81 1.30 -6.49
C MET A 87 -2.27 1.04 -6.76
N ARG A 88 -2.81 1.78 -7.74
CA ARG A 88 -4.25 1.83 -8.04
C ARG A 88 -5.12 2.25 -6.83
N GLY A 89 -4.53 2.85 -5.80
CA GLY A 89 -5.22 3.36 -4.62
C GLY A 89 -5.97 4.69 -4.80
N GLY A 90 -6.01 5.23 -6.03
CA GLY A 90 -6.80 6.42 -6.38
C GLY A 90 -6.10 7.78 -6.21
N LYS A 91 -4.76 7.80 -6.05
CA LYS A 91 -3.98 9.03 -5.84
C LYS A 91 -4.13 10.04 -7.00
N THR A 92 -3.90 9.59 -8.23
CA THR A 92 -4.03 10.41 -9.44
C THR A 92 -5.45 10.96 -9.60
N THR A 93 -6.48 10.12 -9.41
CA THR A 93 -7.89 10.55 -9.46
C THR A 93 -8.19 11.62 -8.40
N MET A 94 -7.64 11.47 -7.19
CA MET A 94 -7.79 12.46 -6.14
C MET A 94 -7.10 13.78 -6.50
N LEU A 95 -5.87 13.75 -7.02
CA LEU A 95 -5.18 14.95 -7.51
C LEU A 95 -5.96 15.68 -8.59
N TYR A 96 -6.57 14.95 -9.53
CA TYR A 96 -7.42 15.55 -10.56
C TYR A 96 -8.64 16.28 -10.00
N LYS A 97 -9.33 15.69 -9.02
CA LYS A 97 -10.47 16.35 -8.36
C LYS A 97 -10.02 17.53 -7.49
N VAL A 98 -8.86 17.43 -6.84
CA VAL A 98 -8.24 18.56 -6.12
C VAL A 98 -7.93 19.70 -7.10
N PHE A 99 -7.36 19.42 -8.27
CA PHE A 99 -7.13 20.41 -9.31
C PHE A 99 -8.42 21.15 -9.69
N ASP A 100 -9.49 20.42 -10.01
CA ASP A 100 -10.77 21.00 -10.41
C ASP A 100 -11.37 21.89 -9.30
N LYS A 101 -11.30 21.40 -8.06
CA LYS A 101 -11.82 22.13 -6.89
C LYS A 101 -11.01 23.40 -6.60
N LEU A 102 -9.69 23.35 -6.72
CA LEU A 102 -8.81 24.52 -6.56
C LEU A 102 -9.07 25.57 -7.65
N LYS A 103 -9.26 25.17 -8.92
CA LYS A 103 -9.67 26.10 -9.98
C LYS A 103 -11.01 26.76 -9.65
N ALA A 104 -11.98 26.00 -9.12
CA ALA A 104 -13.28 26.54 -8.71
C ALA A 104 -13.19 27.54 -7.55
N THR A 105 -12.17 27.43 -6.68
CA THR A 105 -11.88 28.39 -5.60
C THR A 105 -11.00 29.56 -6.04
N LYS A 106 -10.79 29.76 -7.36
CA LYS A 106 -9.93 30.79 -7.96
C LYS A 106 -8.44 30.65 -7.64
N THR A 107 -8.03 29.49 -7.15
CA THR A 107 -6.61 29.12 -7.00
C THR A 107 -6.06 28.73 -8.37
N GLN A 108 -4.74 28.83 -8.56
CA GLN A 108 -4.02 28.54 -9.80
C GLN A 108 -3.19 27.25 -9.65
N PRO A 109 -3.82 26.06 -9.75
CA PRO A 109 -3.09 24.81 -9.67
C PRO A 109 -2.29 24.54 -10.94
N ILE A 110 -1.04 24.09 -10.78
CA ILE A 110 -0.17 23.53 -11.81
C ILE A 110 -0.14 22.01 -11.60
N PHE A 111 -0.50 21.23 -12.62
CA PHE A 111 -0.45 19.77 -12.52
C PHE A 111 0.70 19.21 -13.35
N ILE A 112 1.56 18.41 -12.72
CA ILE A 112 2.61 17.62 -13.39
C ILE A 112 2.54 16.17 -12.92
N SER A 113 3.00 15.24 -13.77
CA SER A 113 3.01 13.80 -13.46
C SER A 113 4.26 13.13 -14.00
N PHE A 114 4.85 12.27 -13.18
CA PHE A 114 5.95 11.37 -13.56
C PHE A 114 5.48 9.92 -13.75
N ASN A 115 4.16 9.72 -13.89
CA ASN A 115 3.61 8.41 -14.23
C ASN A 115 3.99 8.04 -15.68
N GLY A 116 4.03 6.74 -16.00
CA GLY A 116 4.50 6.23 -17.29
C GLY A 116 3.68 6.67 -18.52
N ASP A 117 2.44 7.11 -18.30
CA ASP A 117 1.55 7.64 -19.35
C ASP A 117 1.73 9.15 -19.60
N SER A 118 2.64 9.83 -18.89
CA SER A 118 2.87 11.26 -19.05
C SER A 118 3.80 11.58 -20.23
N LEU A 119 3.73 12.82 -20.74
CA LEU A 119 4.67 13.31 -21.76
C LEU A 119 6.11 13.47 -21.20
N ILE A 120 6.26 13.45 -19.87
CA ILE A 120 7.53 13.76 -19.19
C ILE A 120 8.10 12.52 -18.53
N HIS A 121 9.24 12.10 -19.05
CA HIS A 121 10.12 11.10 -18.44
C HIS A 121 11.51 11.72 -18.34
N ARG A 122 12.31 11.22 -17.40
CA ARG A 122 13.71 11.63 -17.26
C ARG A 122 14.52 11.13 -18.46
N LEU A 123 15.26 12.02 -19.11
CA LEU A 123 16.21 11.67 -20.17
C LEU A 123 17.50 11.07 -19.57
N ASP A 124 18.23 10.27 -20.35
CA ASP A 124 19.38 9.49 -19.85
C ASP A 124 20.46 10.34 -19.17
N ASP A 125 20.67 11.59 -19.63
CA ASP A 125 21.65 12.53 -19.07
C ASP A 125 21.01 13.72 -18.32
N GLU A 126 19.70 13.67 -18.06
CA GLU A 126 18.99 14.76 -17.40
C GLU A 126 19.03 14.60 -15.88
N LYS A 127 19.45 15.66 -15.17
CA LYS A 127 19.36 15.71 -13.70
C LYS A 127 17.89 15.80 -13.27
N PRO A 128 17.51 15.25 -12.10
CA PRO A 128 16.14 15.30 -11.59
C PRO A 128 15.51 16.70 -11.58
N LEU A 129 16.28 17.73 -11.19
CA LEU A 129 15.79 19.12 -11.20
C LEU A 129 15.41 19.57 -12.62
N HIS A 130 16.20 19.26 -13.65
CA HIS A 130 15.88 19.65 -15.02
C HIS A 130 14.61 18.97 -15.52
N THR A 131 14.40 17.69 -15.18
CA THR A 131 13.14 17.00 -15.49
C THR A 131 11.95 17.67 -14.81
N MET A 132 12.08 18.09 -13.54
CA MET A 132 11.04 18.83 -12.81
C MET A 132 10.75 20.19 -13.46
N LEU A 133 11.78 20.99 -13.76
CA LEU A 133 11.63 22.30 -14.40
C LEU A 133 10.95 22.16 -15.76
N ARG A 134 11.34 21.16 -16.56
CA ARG A 134 10.72 20.86 -17.85
C ARG A 134 9.26 20.44 -17.70
N ALA A 135 8.92 19.62 -16.69
CA ALA A 135 7.54 19.24 -16.43
C ALA A 135 6.66 20.45 -16.12
N ILE A 136 7.13 21.35 -15.25
CA ILE A 136 6.41 22.56 -14.87
C ILE A 136 6.27 23.50 -16.07
N ALA A 137 7.35 23.70 -16.83
CA ALA A 137 7.33 24.50 -18.05
C ALA A 137 6.29 23.99 -19.05
N VAL A 138 6.31 22.70 -19.39
CA VAL A 138 5.35 22.08 -20.31
C VAL A 138 3.90 22.25 -19.81
N ALA A 139 3.66 22.20 -18.51
CA ALA A 139 2.33 22.44 -17.93
C ALA A 139 1.88 23.90 -18.05
N LEU A 140 2.82 24.86 -18.06
CA LEU A 140 2.60 26.31 -18.11
C LEU A 140 2.59 26.88 -19.52
N MET A 141 3.20 26.22 -20.52
CA MET A 141 3.33 26.77 -21.88
C MET A 141 1.96 27.08 -22.50
N LYS A 142 1.85 28.27 -23.11
CA LYS A 142 0.70 28.68 -23.93
C LYS A 142 0.46 27.72 -25.09
N ASN A 143 1.54 27.34 -25.77
CA ASN A 143 1.55 26.36 -26.86
C ASN A 143 2.09 25.03 -26.32
N LYS A 144 1.20 24.16 -25.86
CA LYS A 144 1.62 22.88 -25.25
C LYS A 144 2.18 21.93 -26.32
N PRO A 145 3.26 21.18 -26.01
CA PRO A 145 3.72 20.07 -26.84
C PRO A 145 2.59 19.10 -27.17
N ALA A 146 2.46 18.74 -28.44
CA ALA A 146 1.45 17.79 -28.92
C ALA A 146 1.85 16.34 -28.65
N ASN A 147 3.14 16.08 -28.51
CA ASN A 147 3.71 14.75 -28.34
C ASN A 147 4.95 14.77 -27.44
N ARG A 148 5.46 13.58 -27.18
CA ARG A 148 6.62 13.36 -26.31
C ARG A 148 7.89 13.99 -26.88
N GLU A 149 8.16 13.85 -28.18
CA GLU A 149 9.38 14.37 -28.83
C GLU A 149 9.46 15.91 -28.75
N GLU A 150 8.33 16.61 -28.84
CA GLU A 150 8.25 18.05 -28.58
C GLU A 150 8.52 18.38 -27.10
N ALA A 151 7.91 17.64 -26.17
CA ALA A 151 8.12 17.85 -24.73
C ALA A 151 9.55 17.54 -24.27
N GLU A 152 10.27 16.66 -24.97
CA GLU A 152 11.68 16.35 -24.74
C GLU A 152 12.63 17.47 -25.18
N ARG A 153 12.19 18.38 -26.08
CA ARG A 153 12.99 19.51 -26.60
C ARG A 153 12.92 20.76 -25.74
N VAL A 154 11.90 20.87 -24.88
CA VAL A 154 11.72 22.02 -23.98
C VAL A 154 12.84 22.08 -22.94
N ARG A 155 13.45 23.24 -22.74
CA ARG A 155 14.42 23.50 -21.67
C ARG A 155 14.00 24.75 -20.90
N CYS A 156 13.97 24.63 -19.58
CA CYS A 156 13.58 25.70 -18.68
C CYS A 156 14.62 25.85 -17.56
N SER A 157 14.99 27.09 -17.23
CA SER A 157 15.85 27.41 -16.10
C SER A 157 15.04 27.63 -14.83
N LYS A 158 15.71 27.54 -13.67
CA LYS A 158 15.10 27.85 -12.36
C LYS A 158 14.67 29.33 -12.30
N GLU A 159 15.48 30.20 -12.89
CA GLU A 159 15.31 31.65 -12.90
C GLU A 159 14.07 32.04 -13.69
N ALA A 160 13.84 31.46 -14.88
CA ALA A 160 12.66 31.77 -15.70
C ALA A 160 11.35 31.41 -14.99
N LEU A 161 11.28 30.28 -14.28
CA LEU A 161 10.11 29.93 -13.48
C LEU A 161 9.94 30.83 -12.25
N LYS A 162 11.04 31.18 -11.57
CA LYS A 162 10.98 32.08 -10.41
C LYS A 162 10.51 33.47 -10.79
N GLU A 163 11.05 34.04 -11.86
CA GLU A 163 10.65 35.33 -12.44
C GLU A 163 9.16 35.31 -12.79
N TYR A 164 8.70 34.29 -13.52
CA TYR A 164 7.30 34.17 -13.89
C TYR A 164 6.33 34.09 -12.70
N LEU A 165 6.74 33.39 -11.64
CA LEU A 165 5.92 33.16 -10.46
C LEU A 165 5.99 34.30 -9.43
N GLU A 166 6.98 35.21 -9.51
CA GLU A 166 7.29 36.23 -8.49
C GLU A 166 6.04 37.00 -8.02
N ASP A 167 5.28 37.56 -8.96
CA ASP A 167 4.07 38.34 -8.68
C ASP A 167 2.77 37.51 -8.62
N LYS A 168 2.87 36.18 -8.69
CA LYS A 168 1.71 35.29 -8.70
C LYS A 168 1.35 34.86 -7.29
N LYS A 169 0.06 34.94 -6.98
CA LYS A 169 -0.53 34.46 -5.73
C LYS A 169 -1.49 33.32 -5.99
N ASP A 170 -1.78 32.57 -4.93
CA ASP A 170 -2.66 31.42 -4.92
C ASP A 170 -2.21 30.32 -5.90
N VAL A 171 -0.90 30.07 -5.99
CA VAL A 171 -0.32 29.06 -6.88
C VAL A 171 -0.11 27.76 -6.13
N VAL A 172 -0.60 26.65 -6.67
CA VAL A 172 -0.46 25.33 -6.03
C VAL A 172 0.15 24.34 -7.00
N LEU A 173 1.32 23.80 -6.68
CA LEU A 173 1.92 22.74 -7.49
C LEU A 173 1.37 21.38 -7.04
N LEU A 174 0.76 20.65 -7.96
CA LEU A 174 0.28 19.28 -7.81
C LEU A 174 1.23 18.34 -8.55
N VAL A 175 1.94 17.47 -7.82
CA VAL A 175 2.91 16.53 -8.39
C VAL A 175 2.45 15.08 -8.21
N ASP A 176 2.16 14.39 -9.32
CA ASP A 176 1.83 12.97 -9.28
C ASP A 176 3.08 12.09 -9.40
N GLU A 177 3.20 11.09 -8.52
CA GLU A 177 4.30 10.10 -8.47
C GLU A 177 5.69 10.73 -8.27
N LEU A 178 5.84 11.65 -7.32
CA LEU A 178 7.09 12.35 -7.07
C LEU A 178 8.27 11.40 -6.77
N ASN A 179 8.00 10.23 -6.17
CA ASN A 179 8.99 9.19 -5.90
C ASN A 179 9.64 8.60 -7.16
N VAL A 180 8.99 8.69 -8.32
CA VAL A 180 9.57 8.22 -9.60
C VAL A 180 10.74 9.11 -10.02
N LEU A 181 10.62 10.41 -9.80
CA LEU A 181 11.70 11.36 -10.07
C LEU A 181 12.82 11.23 -9.04
N LEU A 182 12.44 11.11 -7.77
CA LEU A 182 13.36 11.21 -6.64
C LEU A 182 14.08 9.92 -6.27
N LYS A 183 13.90 8.80 -6.99
CA LYS A 183 14.43 7.44 -6.72
C LYS A 183 15.32 7.37 -5.45
N PRO A 184 14.73 7.32 -4.23
CA PRO A 184 15.46 7.65 -2.99
C PRO A 184 16.71 6.81 -2.72
N ASN A 185 16.79 5.64 -3.37
CA ASN A 185 17.87 4.68 -3.27
C ASN A 185 19.09 5.00 -4.17
N GLN A 186 19.07 6.09 -4.93
CA GLN A 186 20.18 6.54 -5.79
C GLN A 186 20.69 7.89 -5.27
N ALA A 187 21.90 7.96 -4.74
CA ALA A 187 22.44 9.12 -3.98
C ALA A 187 22.58 10.45 -4.76
N ASP A 188 22.08 10.56 -5.99
CA ASP A 188 22.32 11.71 -6.86
C ASP A 188 21.26 12.82 -6.71
N ASN A 189 21.70 14.00 -6.25
CA ASN A 189 21.16 15.34 -6.55
C ASN A 189 19.66 15.63 -6.27
N TYR A 190 18.99 14.94 -5.34
CA TYR A 190 17.61 15.30 -4.95
C TYR A 190 17.52 16.57 -4.10
N GLN A 191 18.62 16.97 -3.46
CA GLN A 191 18.70 18.21 -2.68
C GLN A 191 18.34 19.43 -3.53
N ASP A 192 18.76 19.45 -4.79
CA ASP A 192 18.45 20.54 -5.73
C ASP A 192 16.94 20.60 -6.02
N VAL A 193 16.29 19.44 -6.18
CA VAL A 193 14.84 19.36 -6.43
C VAL A 193 14.07 19.90 -5.24
N GLY A 194 14.35 19.42 -4.03
CA GLY A 194 13.55 19.87 -2.91
C GLY A 194 13.94 21.25 -2.38
N MET A 195 15.19 21.71 -2.55
CA MET A 195 15.52 23.14 -2.38
C MET A 195 14.71 24.01 -3.34
N PHE A 196 14.60 23.61 -4.61
CA PHE A 196 13.76 24.31 -5.59
C PHE A 196 12.28 24.30 -5.19
N LEU A 197 11.72 23.14 -4.83
CA LEU A 197 10.32 23.01 -4.40
C LEU A 197 10.03 23.87 -3.18
N ARG A 198 10.96 23.89 -2.20
CA ARG A 198 10.85 24.70 -1.00
C ARG A 198 10.85 26.20 -1.33
N GLU A 199 11.91 26.68 -1.96
CA GLU A 199 12.08 28.11 -2.28
C GLU A 199 11.01 28.66 -3.22
N THR A 200 10.45 27.81 -4.08
CA THR A 200 9.52 28.24 -5.13
C THR A 200 8.07 28.05 -4.72
N PHE A 201 7.72 27.01 -3.94
CA PHE A 201 6.32 26.65 -3.67
C PHE A 201 5.93 26.51 -2.19
N LEU A 202 6.88 26.59 -1.24
CA LEU A 202 6.57 26.48 0.20
C LEU A 202 7.07 27.66 1.05
N ASP A 203 8.19 28.27 0.68
CA ASP A 203 8.73 29.42 1.41
C ASP A 203 7.88 30.67 1.19
N PRO A 204 7.50 31.05 -0.06
CA PRO A 204 6.75 32.27 -0.30
C PRO A 204 5.27 32.14 0.08
N ALA A 205 4.70 33.22 0.63
CA ALA A 205 3.27 33.33 0.84
C ALA A 205 2.48 33.24 -0.48
N GLY A 206 1.27 32.67 -0.41
CA GLY A 206 0.40 32.47 -1.57
C GLY A 206 0.81 31.27 -2.42
N ARG A 207 1.70 30.39 -1.95
CA ARG A 207 2.14 29.21 -2.68
C ARG A 207 2.04 27.93 -1.84
N HIS A 208 1.77 26.81 -2.48
CA HIS A 208 1.72 25.52 -1.80
C HIS A 208 2.12 24.34 -2.69
N LEU A 209 2.49 23.22 -2.07
CA LEU A 209 2.84 21.97 -2.73
C LEU A 209 1.95 20.82 -2.24
N VAL A 210 1.33 20.12 -3.19
CA VAL A 210 0.67 18.83 -2.96
C VAL A 210 1.36 17.81 -3.84
N PHE A 211 1.68 16.64 -3.29
CA PHE A 211 2.27 15.57 -4.09
C PHE A 211 1.71 14.20 -3.73
N SER A 212 1.75 13.28 -4.69
CA SER A 212 1.46 11.87 -4.47
C SER A 212 2.75 11.04 -4.45
N THR A 213 2.76 9.99 -3.64
CA THR A 213 3.87 9.05 -3.54
C THR A 213 3.40 7.66 -3.19
N HIS A 214 4.18 6.65 -3.56
CA HIS A 214 4.07 5.28 -3.08
C HIS A 214 4.92 4.98 -1.85
N ILE A 215 5.89 5.84 -1.56
CA ILE A 215 6.83 5.68 -0.45
C ILE A 215 6.41 6.69 0.62
N PRO A 216 5.78 6.24 1.72
CA PRO A 216 5.44 7.11 2.84
C PRO A 216 6.73 7.61 3.46
N THR A 217 6.98 8.91 3.38
CA THR A 217 8.24 9.49 3.83
C THR A 217 8.24 9.63 5.35
N SER A 218 8.85 8.69 6.06
CA SER A 218 9.20 8.91 7.47
C SER A 218 10.48 9.75 7.61
N THR A 219 11.34 9.78 6.58
CA THR A 219 12.71 10.30 6.68
C THR A 219 13.27 10.87 5.35
N GLY A 220 12.44 10.94 4.30
CA GLY A 220 12.88 11.28 2.94
C GLY A 220 12.44 12.64 2.43
N LEU A 221 11.26 13.15 2.76
CA LEU A 221 10.79 14.41 2.18
C LEU A 221 11.42 15.64 2.85
N ASP A 222 11.73 15.52 4.13
CA ASP A 222 12.51 16.46 4.93
C ASP A 222 13.96 16.55 4.46
N GLN A 223 14.57 15.42 4.09
CA GLN A 223 15.88 15.39 3.44
C GLN A 223 15.82 15.94 2.01
N VAL A 224 14.78 15.58 1.25
CA VAL A 224 14.56 16.05 -0.13
C VAL A 224 14.33 17.55 -0.15
N LEU A 225 13.36 18.09 0.61
CA LEU A 225 13.03 19.52 0.74
C LEU A 225 14.11 20.33 1.48
N GLY A 226 15.18 19.65 1.89
CA GLY A 226 16.43 20.21 2.37
C GLY A 226 16.47 20.46 3.88
N ASN A 227 17.64 20.21 4.46
CA ASN A 227 18.04 20.73 5.76
C ASN A 227 18.20 22.26 5.65
N GLY A 228 17.12 23.03 5.85
CA GLY A 228 17.27 24.43 6.24
C GLY A 228 18.00 24.52 7.59
N ALA A 229 18.39 25.72 8.04
CA ALA A 229 19.05 25.95 9.34
C ALA A 229 18.14 25.68 10.57
N GLY A 230 17.35 24.60 10.59
CA GLY A 230 16.39 24.19 11.63
C GLY A 230 15.64 22.88 11.27
N SER A 231 14.79 22.41 12.19
CA SER A 231 14.04 21.12 12.21
C SER A 231 13.36 20.69 10.89
N SER A 232 13.34 19.38 10.59
CA SER A 232 12.72 18.77 9.39
C SER A 232 11.32 19.31 9.03
N ARG A 233 11.02 19.45 7.72
CA ARG A 233 9.66 19.75 7.24
C ARG A 233 8.87 18.45 7.09
N GLU A 234 8.01 18.16 8.05
CA GLU A 234 7.08 17.03 7.94
C GLU A 234 5.97 17.36 6.94
N ALA A 235 5.55 16.37 6.15
CA ALA A 235 4.42 16.51 5.24
C ALA A 235 3.09 16.25 5.97
N GLU A 236 2.08 17.10 5.73
CA GLU A 236 0.72 16.87 6.24
C GLU A 236 0.07 15.76 5.40
N THR A 237 -0.10 14.58 6.00
CA THR A 237 -0.67 13.41 5.32
C THR A 237 -2.16 13.62 5.12
N ILE A 238 -2.60 13.55 3.86
CA ILE A 238 -4.00 13.68 3.50
C ILE A 238 -4.66 12.29 3.49
N PRO A 239 -5.75 12.08 4.25
CA PRO A 239 -6.45 10.80 4.26
C PRO A 239 -7.02 10.47 2.87
N MET A 240 -6.69 9.28 2.37
CA MET A 240 -7.17 8.79 1.08
C MET A 240 -8.54 8.05 1.23
N PRO A 241 -9.42 8.02 0.21
CA PRO A 241 -10.78 7.49 0.34
C PRO A 241 -10.84 6.03 0.82
N ARG A 242 -11.63 5.73 1.85
CA ARG A 242 -11.78 4.37 2.36
C ARG A 242 -13.20 4.21 2.86
N CYS A 243 -13.90 3.19 2.37
CA CYS A 243 -15.28 2.96 2.73
C CYS A 243 -15.48 1.51 3.16
N ALA A 244 -15.99 1.33 4.38
CA ALA A 244 -16.42 0.02 4.86
C ALA A 244 -17.88 -0.29 4.50
N ASP A 245 -18.64 0.71 4.05
CA ASP A 245 -20.04 0.57 3.64
C ASP A 245 -20.15 -0.17 2.31
N MET A 246 -20.61 -1.42 2.40
CA MET A 246 -20.76 -2.30 1.24
C MET A 246 -21.80 -1.79 0.25
N GLU A 247 -22.84 -1.07 0.70
CA GLU A 247 -23.85 -0.52 -0.21
C GLU A 247 -23.22 0.53 -1.11
N GLN A 248 -22.43 1.44 -0.51
CA GLN A 248 -21.72 2.47 -1.25
C GLN A 248 -20.67 1.87 -2.19
N LEU A 249 -19.90 0.87 -1.73
CA LEU A 249 -18.89 0.21 -2.56
C LEU A 249 -19.51 -0.52 -3.77
N ARG A 250 -20.66 -1.18 -3.58
CA ARG A 250 -21.39 -1.85 -4.67
C ARG A 250 -21.94 -0.85 -5.66
N ALA A 251 -22.48 0.27 -5.18
CA ALA A 251 -23.04 1.33 -6.01
C ALA A 251 -22.01 2.13 -6.83
N MET A 252 -20.70 1.85 -6.73
CA MET A 252 -19.69 2.55 -7.51
C MET A 252 -19.78 2.29 -9.02
N HIS A 253 -20.19 1.08 -9.41
CA HIS A 253 -20.23 0.61 -10.79
C HIS A 253 -20.98 -0.74 -10.86
N PRO A 254 -21.70 -1.07 -11.95
CA PRO A 254 -22.41 -2.36 -12.08
C PRO A 254 -21.55 -3.61 -11.85
N ALA A 255 -20.28 -3.58 -12.25
CA ALA A 255 -19.33 -4.68 -11.99
C ALA A 255 -18.97 -4.88 -10.50
N CYS A 256 -19.28 -3.90 -9.66
CA CYS A 256 -19.10 -3.95 -8.21
C CYS A 256 -20.36 -4.42 -7.47
N ASP A 257 -21.52 -4.58 -8.14
CA ASP A 257 -22.79 -4.96 -7.49
C ASP A 257 -22.68 -6.26 -6.68
N ALA A 258 -21.93 -7.23 -7.22
CA ALA A 258 -21.68 -8.52 -6.59
C ALA A 258 -20.51 -8.52 -5.59
N LEU A 259 -19.93 -7.37 -5.25
CA LEU A 259 -18.81 -7.27 -4.31
C LEU A 259 -19.22 -7.83 -2.94
N THR A 260 -18.45 -8.79 -2.42
CA THR A 260 -18.71 -9.37 -1.10
C THR A 260 -17.91 -8.66 -0.01
N PRO A 261 -18.33 -8.75 1.27
CA PRO A 261 -17.53 -8.20 2.38
C PRO A 261 -16.09 -8.71 2.39
N LEU A 262 -15.90 -10.00 2.09
CA LEU A 262 -14.58 -10.61 2.06
C LEU A 262 -13.71 -10.12 0.90
N GLU A 263 -14.26 -9.93 -0.30
CA GLU A 263 -13.53 -9.30 -1.40
C GLU A 263 -13.13 -7.86 -1.03
N ALA A 264 -14.01 -7.13 -0.36
CA ALA A 264 -13.71 -5.78 0.11
C ALA A 264 -12.57 -5.78 1.14
N VAL A 265 -12.57 -6.73 2.10
CA VAL A 265 -11.45 -6.96 3.04
C VAL A 265 -10.16 -7.32 2.30
N TYR A 266 -10.23 -8.25 1.35
CA TYR A 266 -9.10 -8.70 0.53
C TYR A 266 -8.41 -7.53 -0.19
N LEU A 267 -9.22 -6.59 -0.69
CA LEU A 267 -8.79 -5.35 -1.35
C LEU A 267 -8.65 -4.16 -0.38
N GLY A 268 -8.66 -4.40 0.93
CA GLY A 268 -8.36 -3.43 1.98
C GLY A 268 -9.41 -2.32 2.18
N TYR A 269 -10.62 -2.49 1.65
CA TYR A 269 -11.67 -1.46 1.58
C TYR A 269 -11.23 -0.20 0.83
N VAL A 270 -10.32 -0.36 -0.15
CA VAL A 270 -9.81 0.74 -0.97
C VAL A 270 -10.68 0.86 -2.22
N PRO A 271 -11.55 1.89 -2.34
CA PRO A 271 -12.54 1.98 -3.43
C PRO A 271 -11.92 1.93 -4.82
N ALA A 272 -10.80 2.64 -5.01
CA ALA A 272 -10.09 2.68 -6.29
C ALA A 272 -9.45 1.34 -6.67
N LEU A 273 -8.96 0.57 -5.70
CA LEU A 273 -8.41 -0.76 -5.95
C LEU A 273 -9.53 -1.75 -6.29
N ILE A 274 -10.63 -1.71 -5.54
CA ILE A 274 -11.85 -2.48 -5.81
C ILE A 274 -12.33 -2.21 -7.24
N PHE A 275 -12.50 -0.94 -7.60
CA PHE A 275 -12.90 -0.55 -8.95
C PHE A 275 -11.91 -1.07 -9.99
N SER A 276 -10.60 -0.87 -9.81
CA SER A 276 -9.57 -1.31 -10.76
C SER A 276 -9.60 -2.82 -11.00
N VAL A 277 -9.78 -3.62 -9.94
CA VAL A 277 -9.88 -5.09 -10.05
C VAL A 277 -11.17 -5.50 -10.75
N LYS A 278 -12.31 -4.91 -10.37
CA LYS A 278 -13.62 -5.30 -10.92
C LYS A 278 -13.87 -4.80 -12.35
N THR A 279 -13.33 -3.65 -12.75
CA THR A 279 -13.66 -2.99 -14.03
C THR A 279 -12.50 -2.92 -15.02
N GLN A 280 -11.25 -2.88 -14.54
CA GLN A 280 -10.07 -2.67 -15.39
C GLN A 280 -9.21 -3.92 -15.53
N VAL A 281 -9.67 -5.07 -15.01
CA VAL A 281 -8.94 -6.36 -15.03
C VAL A 281 -7.52 -6.19 -14.49
N PHE A 282 -7.37 -5.44 -13.41
CA PHE A 282 -6.06 -5.14 -12.84
C PHE A 282 -5.36 -6.43 -12.36
N ASP A 283 -4.20 -6.73 -12.95
CA ASP A 283 -3.38 -7.88 -12.60
C ASP A 283 -2.50 -7.59 -11.37
N ILE A 284 -3.00 -8.02 -10.20
CA ILE A 284 -2.30 -7.93 -8.91
C ILE A 284 -0.95 -8.65 -8.97
N ASP A 285 -0.87 -9.78 -9.67
CA ASP A 285 0.30 -10.65 -9.70
C ASP A 285 1.38 -10.07 -10.60
N GLY A 286 0.97 -9.64 -11.80
CA GLY A 286 1.82 -8.92 -12.73
C GLY A 286 2.40 -7.68 -12.08
N ARG A 287 1.61 -6.97 -11.27
CA ARG A 287 2.10 -5.81 -10.54
C ARG A 287 3.13 -6.16 -9.47
N PHE A 288 2.90 -7.21 -8.67
CA PHE A 288 3.87 -7.66 -7.68
C PHE A 288 5.20 -8.05 -8.34
N ARG A 289 5.14 -8.77 -9.47
CA ARG A 289 6.33 -9.18 -10.24
C ARG A 289 7.07 -8.02 -10.90
N ALA A 290 6.38 -6.93 -11.22
CA ALA A 290 6.96 -5.75 -11.86
C ALA A 290 7.76 -4.84 -10.91
N LEU A 291 7.82 -5.16 -9.61
CA LEU A 291 8.67 -4.42 -8.68
C LEU A 291 10.14 -4.60 -9.02
N ALA A 292 10.81 -3.51 -9.39
CA ALA A 292 12.12 -3.48 -10.04
C ALA A 292 13.28 -4.08 -9.20
N ARG A 293 13.09 -4.26 -7.89
CA ARG A 293 14.09 -4.82 -6.98
C ARG A 293 13.42 -5.79 -6.02
N LEU A 294 13.20 -7.01 -6.49
CA LEU A 294 12.89 -8.10 -5.57
C LEU A 294 14.15 -8.43 -4.74
N PRO A 295 14.04 -8.48 -3.40
CA PRO A 295 15.18 -8.85 -2.55
C PRO A 295 15.79 -10.19 -2.94
N LYS A 296 17.10 -10.32 -2.77
CA LYS A 296 17.84 -11.56 -3.06
C LYS A 296 17.51 -12.62 -2.02
N SER A 297 17.83 -13.88 -2.33
CA SER A 297 17.55 -15.02 -1.43
C SER A 297 18.16 -14.83 -0.03
N GLU A 298 19.30 -14.17 0.08
CA GLU A 298 20.01 -13.90 1.34
C GLU A 298 19.28 -12.86 2.20
N GLU A 299 18.50 -11.97 1.59
CA GLU A 299 17.73 -10.92 2.27
C GLU A 299 16.36 -11.42 2.76
N LEU A 300 15.93 -12.64 2.37
CA LEU A 300 14.61 -13.18 2.69
C LEU A 300 14.32 -13.30 4.21
N PRO A 301 15.26 -13.71 5.08
CA PRO A 301 14.99 -13.76 6.52
C PRO A 301 14.72 -12.37 7.11
N ILE A 302 15.50 -11.36 6.72
CA ILE A 302 15.33 -9.97 7.15
C ILE A 302 14.00 -9.43 6.61
N LEU A 303 13.73 -9.65 5.33
CA LEU A 303 12.45 -9.28 4.70
C LEU A 303 11.25 -9.90 5.43
N ALA A 304 11.34 -11.18 5.81
CA ALA A 304 10.28 -11.88 6.52
C ALA A 304 10.02 -11.27 7.91
N GLU A 305 11.08 -11.02 8.68
CA GLU A 305 11.00 -10.37 9.99
C GLU A 305 10.35 -8.99 9.88
N SER A 306 10.86 -8.14 8.98
CA SER A 306 10.34 -6.79 8.77
C SER A 306 8.90 -6.80 8.27
N PHE A 307 8.57 -7.65 7.30
CA PHE A 307 7.21 -7.82 6.81
C PHE A 307 6.24 -8.19 7.95
N LEU A 308 6.58 -9.19 8.77
CA LEU A 308 5.71 -9.64 9.86
C LEU A 308 5.58 -8.57 10.96
N ALA A 309 6.68 -7.90 11.31
CA ALA A 309 6.67 -6.80 12.27
C ALA A 309 5.74 -5.67 11.82
N GLU A 310 5.83 -5.24 10.57
CA GLU A 310 4.95 -4.21 10.01
C GLU A 310 3.51 -4.67 9.89
N PHE A 311 3.30 -5.91 9.46
CA PHE A 311 1.97 -6.49 9.29
C PHE A 311 1.19 -6.45 10.61
N PHE A 312 1.82 -6.88 11.71
CA PHE A 312 1.17 -6.98 13.02
C PHE A 312 1.15 -5.66 13.78
N THR A 313 2.26 -4.90 13.81
CA THR A 313 2.35 -3.67 14.60
C THR A 313 1.75 -2.45 13.89
N GLY A 314 1.66 -2.50 12.56
CA GLY A 314 1.27 -1.37 11.71
C GLY A 314 2.22 -0.20 11.77
N ARG A 315 3.45 -0.39 12.28
CA ARG A 315 4.50 0.62 12.33
C ARG A 315 5.47 0.38 11.20
N ARG A 316 5.81 1.44 10.47
CA ARG A 316 6.78 1.39 9.37
C ARG A 316 8.20 1.18 9.93
N GLY A 317 8.96 0.28 9.32
CA GLY A 317 10.38 0.08 9.63
C GLY A 317 11.30 1.17 9.03
N PRO A 318 12.63 0.98 9.15
CA PRO A 318 13.65 1.87 8.57
C PRO A 318 13.59 1.98 7.03
N ASP A 319 14.12 3.08 6.48
CA ASP A 319 14.12 3.35 5.03
C ASP A 319 15.07 2.46 4.21
N ASP A 320 16.07 1.86 4.85
CA ASP A 320 17.04 0.95 4.24
C ASP A 320 16.62 -0.52 4.28
N ASP A 321 15.47 -0.81 4.91
CA ASP A 321 14.95 -2.17 5.06
C ASP A 321 14.54 -2.79 3.71
N PRO A 322 14.88 -4.06 3.40
CA PRO A 322 14.46 -4.72 2.16
C PRO A 322 12.94 -4.70 1.93
N VAL A 323 12.12 -4.62 2.99
CA VAL A 323 10.66 -4.55 2.87
C VAL A 323 10.18 -3.27 2.15
N ARG A 324 10.99 -2.21 2.14
CA ARG A 324 10.65 -0.93 1.48
C ARG A 324 10.49 -1.08 -0.04
N ALA A 325 11.05 -2.13 -0.65
CA ALA A 325 10.83 -2.47 -2.05
C ALA A 325 9.34 -2.69 -2.40
N PHE A 326 8.51 -2.92 -1.38
CA PHE A 326 7.09 -3.21 -1.49
C PHE A 326 6.18 -2.08 -1.00
N ASP A 327 6.72 -0.88 -0.70
CA ASP A 327 5.92 0.27 -0.20
C ASP A 327 4.74 0.61 -1.10
N ALA A 328 4.93 0.49 -2.42
CA ALA A 328 3.90 0.68 -3.41
C ALA A 328 2.70 -0.28 -3.28
N LEU A 329 2.79 -1.34 -2.48
CA LEU A 329 1.73 -2.32 -2.23
C LEU A 329 1.03 -2.11 -0.88
N THR A 330 1.46 -1.12 -0.10
CA THR A 330 0.96 -0.86 1.25
C THR A 330 0.13 0.42 1.31
N GLU A 331 -0.63 0.61 2.39
CA GLU A 331 -1.31 1.86 2.70
C GLU A 331 -0.65 2.53 3.90
N SER A 332 -0.50 3.86 3.85
CA SER A 332 -0.08 4.66 5.01
C SER A 332 -1.19 5.55 5.51
N PRO A 333 -1.95 5.10 6.54
CA PRO A 333 -3.07 5.86 7.06
C PRO A 333 -2.64 7.12 7.84
N ALA A 334 -1.43 7.13 8.37
CA ALA A 334 -0.83 8.25 9.08
C ALA A 334 0.70 8.16 9.03
N GLN A 335 1.39 9.18 9.55
CA GLN A 335 2.85 9.19 9.67
C GLN A 335 3.34 7.97 10.46
N ASN A 336 4.41 7.33 9.97
CA ASN A 336 5.01 6.11 10.53
C ASN A 336 4.04 4.92 10.66
N GLN A 337 2.84 5.01 10.09
CA GLN A 337 1.90 3.90 10.04
C GLN A 337 1.93 3.26 8.65
N ILE A 338 1.85 1.93 8.65
CA ILE A 338 1.77 1.13 7.45
C ILE A 338 0.71 0.05 7.63
N ARG A 339 0.06 -0.31 6.54
CA ARG A 339 -0.92 -1.38 6.50
C ARG A 339 -0.74 -2.20 5.23
N TRP A 340 -0.63 -3.50 5.40
CA TRP A 340 -0.56 -4.42 4.28
C TRP A 340 -1.96 -4.76 3.78
N ILE A 341 -2.15 -4.67 2.46
CA ILE A 341 -3.40 -5.09 1.82
C ILE A 341 -3.31 -6.59 1.57
N LEU A 342 -4.32 -7.33 2.01
CA LEU A 342 -4.31 -8.79 2.04
C LEU A 342 -4.04 -9.42 0.66
N ALA A 343 -4.54 -8.82 -0.41
CA ALA A 343 -4.24 -9.25 -1.78
C ALA A 343 -2.74 -9.29 -2.12
N TYR A 344 -1.95 -8.35 -1.59
CA TYR A 344 -0.50 -8.36 -1.78
C TYR A 344 0.23 -9.21 -0.74
N VAL A 345 -0.38 -9.47 0.41
CA VAL A 345 0.17 -10.35 1.45
C VAL A 345 0.29 -11.79 0.95
N GLY A 346 -0.68 -12.29 0.18
CA GLY A 346 -0.60 -13.62 -0.43
C GLY A 346 0.63 -13.75 -1.35
N ARG A 347 0.88 -12.71 -2.14
CA ARG A 347 2.06 -12.61 -3.02
C ARG A 347 3.37 -12.52 -2.24
N MET A 348 3.39 -11.75 -1.16
CA MET A 348 4.53 -11.69 -0.24
C MET A 348 4.83 -13.07 0.38
N CYS A 349 3.81 -13.79 0.84
CA CYS A 349 3.98 -15.14 1.39
C CYS A 349 4.59 -16.09 0.35
N CYS A 350 4.10 -16.07 -0.90
CA CYS A 350 4.70 -16.85 -1.99
C CYS A 350 6.16 -16.47 -2.26
N HIS A 351 6.49 -15.17 -2.22
CA HIS A 351 7.85 -14.68 -2.39
C HIS A 351 8.79 -15.18 -1.27
N LEU A 352 8.31 -15.16 -0.02
CA LEU A 352 8.97 -15.69 1.18
C LEU A 352 8.97 -17.22 1.28
N LYS A 353 8.54 -17.93 0.23
CA LYS A 353 8.45 -19.40 0.15
C LYS A 353 7.41 -20.03 1.10
N TRP A 354 6.48 -19.24 1.63
CA TRP A 354 5.31 -19.70 2.40
C TRP A 354 4.14 -19.99 1.48
N LYS A 355 4.37 -20.86 0.49
CA LYS A 355 3.46 -21.07 -0.65
C LYS A 355 2.04 -21.42 -0.23
N GLN A 356 1.86 -22.28 0.76
CA GLN A 356 0.54 -22.70 1.25
C GLN A 356 -0.25 -21.55 1.86
N VAL A 357 0.41 -20.64 2.58
CA VAL A 357 -0.24 -19.44 3.15
C VAL A 357 -0.68 -18.51 2.03
N GLY A 358 0.18 -18.32 1.02
CA GLY A 358 -0.15 -17.54 -0.17
C GLY A 358 -1.34 -18.12 -0.95
N GLU A 359 -1.34 -19.44 -1.18
CA GLU A 359 -2.43 -20.16 -1.84
C GLU A 359 -3.77 -20.01 -1.10
N TRP A 360 -3.78 -20.07 0.24
CA TRP A 360 -5.00 -19.84 1.03
C TRP A 360 -5.52 -18.41 0.90
N ILE A 361 -4.62 -17.42 0.91
CA ILE A 361 -4.99 -16.01 0.71
C ILE A 361 -5.56 -15.79 -0.70
N ASP A 362 -4.98 -16.43 -1.72
CA ASP A 362 -5.46 -16.31 -3.11
C ASP A 362 -6.78 -17.03 -3.36
N GLU A 363 -7.18 -17.98 -2.51
CA GLU A 363 -8.48 -18.63 -2.57
C GLU A 363 -9.62 -17.75 -2.01
N ILE A 364 -9.29 -16.68 -1.26
CA ILE A 364 -10.26 -15.76 -0.64
C ILE A 364 -11.33 -15.26 -1.64
N PRO A 365 -10.98 -14.67 -2.80
CA PRO A 365 -11.98 -14.20 -3.76
C PRO A 365 -12.89 -15.34 -4.26
N ARG A 366 -12.34 -16.56 -4.43
CA ARG A 366 -13.12 -17.72 -4.88
C ARG A 366 -14.12 -18.19 -3.82
N TRP A 367 -13.73 -18.19 -2.56
CA TRP A 367 -14.63 -18.58 -1.45
C TRP A 367 -15.71 -17.53 -1.21
N SER A 368 -15.37 -16.26 -1.39
CA SER A 368 -16.32 -15.17 -1.23
C SER A 368 -17.56 -15.30 -2.12
N ALA A 369 -17.41 -15.87 -3.33
CA ALA A 369 -18.51 -16.10 -4.25
C ALA A 369 -19.45 -17.24 -3.81
N LYS A 370 -18.99 -18.10 -2.88
CA LYS A 370 -19.73 -19.22 -2.30
C LYS A 370 -20.22 -18.78 -0.92
N VAL A 371 -21.39 -18.15 -0.89
CA VAL A 371 -22.00 -17.41 0.23
C VAL A 371 -22.40 -18.29 1.43
N GLU A 372 -21.50 -19.11 1.97
CA GLU A 372 -21.69 -19.70 3.30
C GLU A 372 -21.22 -18.68 4.35
N ARG A 373 -22.14 -18.23 5.22
CA ARG A 373 -21.89 -17.16 6.21
C ARG A 373 -20.75 -17.55 7.16
N GLY A 374 -19.68 -16.75 7.22
CA GLY A 374 -18.61 -16.85 8.23
C GLY A 374 -17.27 -17.41 7.75
N GLN A 375 -17.18 -18.02 6.56
CA GLN A 375 -15.92 -18.54 6.00
C GLN A 375 -14.88 -17.43 5.77
N ASP A 376 -15.37 -16.22 5.53
CA ASP A 376 -14.59 -15.00 5.38
C ASP A 376 -13.80 -14.65 6.64
N TRP A 377 -14.49 -14.63 7.77
CA TRP A 377 -13.88 -14.41 9.07
C TRP A 377 -12.95 -15.57 9.47
N GLU A 378 -13.38 -16.81 9.24
CA GLU A 378 -12.54 -18.01 9.46
C GLU A 378 -11.22 -17.91 8.70
N THR A 379 -11.27 -17.49 7.43
CA THR A 379 -10.07 -17.32 6.61
C THR A 379 -9.17 -16.21 7.14
N ALA A 380 -9.72 -15.06 7.54
CA ALA A 380 -8.92 -13.96 8.10
C ALA A 380 -8.18 -14.40 9.38
N VAL A 381 -8.85 -15.15 10.26
CA VAL A 381 -8.24 -15.70 11.48
C VAL A 381 -7.19 -16.76 11.14
N LEU A 382 -7.44 -17.62 10.15
CA LEU A 382 -6.49 -18.64 9.71
C LEU A 382 -5.21 -18.02 9.12
N VAL A 383 -5.35 -16.97 8.32
CA VAL A 383 -4.19 -16.21 7.80
C VAL A 383 -3.40 -15.60 8.96
N ALA A 384 -4.08 -14.96 9.92
CA ALA A 384 -3.41 -14.42 11.11
C ALA A 384 -2.67 -15.51 11.89
N LEU A 385 -3.28 -16.69 12.08
CA LEU A 385 -2.65 -17.84 12.73
C LEU A 385 -1.37 -18.26 12.02
N CYS A 386 -1.43 -18.49 10.70
CA CYS A 386 -0.24 -18.86 9.92
C CYS A 386 0.89 -17.84 10.05
N LEU A 387 0.57 -16.55 9.92
CA LEU A 387 1.55 -15.47 10.01
C LEU A 387 2.11 -15.33 11.44
N ARG A 388 1.30 -15.55 12.49
CA ARG A 388 1.77 -15.57 13.89
C ARG A 388 2.71 -16.75 14.15
N CYS A 389 2.45 -17.91 13.55
CA CYS A 389 3.36 -19.05 13.60
C CYS A 389 4.71 -18.73 12.93
N HIS A 390 4.70 -18.05 11.78
CA HIS A 390 5.93 -17.58 11.14
C HIS A 390 6.65 -16.48 11.96
N GLU A 391 5.91 -15.55 12.55
CA GLU A 391 6.47 -14.51 13.43
C GLU A 391 7.22 -15.10 14.63
N ALA A 392 6.72 -16.20 15.21
CA ALA A 392 7.39 -16.90 16.30
C ALA A 392 8.80 -17.40 15.94
N MET A 393 9.14 -17.55 14.65
CA MET A 393 10.49 -17.90 14.19
C MET A 393 11.48 -16.74 14.39
N TYR A 394 11.01 -15.49 14.31
CA TYR A 394 11.85 -14.29 14.30
C TYR A 394 11.76 -13.49 15.60
N SER A 395 10.59 -13.48 16.26
CA SER A 395 10.34 -12.66 17.45
C SER A 395 9.66 -13.44 18.58
N LYS A 396 9.31 -12.77 19.69
CA LYS A 396 8.62 -13.42 20.82
C LYS A 396 7.27 -13.97 20.31
N PRO A 397 6.94 -15.26 20.54
CA PRO A 397 5.67 -15.80 20.10
C PRO A 397 4.50 -15.05 20.75
N HIS A 398 3.44 -14.83 19.98
CA HIS A 398 2.20 -14.27 20.53
C HIS A 398 1.63 -15.20 21.61
N GLU A 399 1.19 -14.63 22.74
CA GLU A 399 0.74 -15.38 23.93
C GLU A 399 -0.34 -16.44 23.62
N LEU A 400 -1.24 -16.13 22.69
CA LEU A 400 -2.34 -17.01 22.30
C LEU A 400 -1.88 -18.27 21.56
N LEU A 401 -0.66 -18.29 20.99
CA LEU A 401 -0.11 -19.54 20.44
C LEU A 401 0.18 -20.57 21.53
N GLY A 402 0.33 -20.13 22.80
CA GLY A 402 0.56 -20.99 23.95
C GLY A 402 1.92 -21.68 23.93
N LEU A 403 2.91 -21.09 23.26
CA LEU A 403 4.28 -21.60 23.17
C LEU A 403 5.10 -21.14 24.39
N PRO A 404 6.19 -21.85 24.74
CA PRO A 404 7.18 -21.34 25.69
C PRO A 404 7.67 -19.94 25.31
N GLU A 405 7.94 -19.06 26.29
CA GLU A 405 8.31 -17.67 26.02
C GLU A 405 9.55 -17.52 25.11
N ASN A 406 10.48 -18.45 25.23
CA ASN A 406 11.73 -18.49 24.46
C ASN A 406 11.65 -19.44 23.25
N ALA A 407 10.44 -19.90 22.89
CA ALA A 407 10.27 -20.75 21.71
C ALA A 407 10.71 -20.00 20.45
N ARG A 408 11.51 -20.70 19.64
CA ARG A 408 12.01 -20.25 18.34
C ARG A 408 11.90 -21.42 17.36
N PRO A 409 10.71 -21.67 16.79
CA PRO A 409 10.51 -22.74 15.81
C PRO A 409 11.52 -22.61 14.67
N ALA A 410 12.20 -23.71 14.35
CA ALA A 410 13.05 -23.81 13.16
C ALA A 410 12.22 -24.02 11.89
N ALA A 411 10.99 -24.52 12.02
CA ALA A 411 10.07 -24.75 10.91
C ALA A 411 8.62 -24.43 11.25
N VAL A 412 7.89 -23.97 10.23
CA VAL A 412 6.43 -23.83 10.25
C VAL A 412 5.86 -24.63 9.08
N TYR A 413 5.01 -25.61 9.39
CA TYR A 413 4.31 -26.43 8.41
C TYR A 413 2.87 -25.97 8.32
N VAL A 414 2.39 -25.71 7.12
CA VAL A 414 0.97 -25.38 6.88
C VAL A 414 0.39 -26.48 6.00
N ARG A 415 -0.68 -27.13 6.45
CA ARG A 415 -1.27 -28.31 5.79
C ARG A 415 -2.79 -28.25 5.76
N LYS A 416 -3.35 -28.56 4.59
CA LYS A 416 -4.76 -28.98 4.48
C LYS A 416 -4.84 -30.45 4.89
N VAL A 417 -5.66 -30.76 5.87
CA VAL A 417 -5.86 -32.15 6.35
C VAL A 417 -6.80 -32.86 5.39
N PRO A 418 -6.48 -34.09 4.94
CA PRO A 418 -7.37 -34.89 4.10
C PRO A 418 -8.77 -35.05 4.73
N GLN A 419 -9.79 -35.20 3.89
CA GLN A 419 -11.17 -35.21 4.33
C GLN A 419 -11.46 -36.38 5.28
N GLU A 420 -10.89 -37.55 4.97
CA GLU A 420 -10.94 -38.78 5.76
C GLU A 420 -10.32 -38.63 7.16
N ASN A 421 -9.41 -37.68 7.34
CA ASN A 421 -8.73 -37.41 8.61
C ASN A 421 -9.27 -36.16 9.33
N SER A 422 -10.30 -35.50 8.80
CA SER A 422 -10.84 -34.22 9.30
C SER A 422 -12.08 -34.39 10.18
N THR A 423 -12.31 -35.56 10.79
CA THR A 423 -13.56 -35.84 11.52
C THR A 423 -13.62 -35.20 12.91
N ASN A 424 -12.50 -35.19 13.65
CA ASN A 424 -12.37 -34.53 14.94
C ASN A 424 -10.87 -34.22 15.24
N PRO A 425 -10.55 -33.39 16.25
CA PRO A 425 -9.16 -33.01 16.53
C PRO A 425 -8.22 -34.17 16.87
N GLU A 426 -8.69 -35.25 17.50
CA GLU A 426 -7.86 -36.41 17.82
C GLU A 426 -7.45 -37.18 16.57
N VAL A 427 -8.35 -37.29 15.59
CA VAL A 427 -8.07 -37.92 14.29
C VAL A 427 -7.13 -37.09 13.45
N ILE A 428 -7.30 -35.76 13.45
CA ILE A 428 -6.35 -34.83 12.79
C ILE A 428 -4.96 -35.00 13.41
N LEU A 429 -4.90 -35.11 14.75
CA LEU A 429 -3.65 -35.26 15.47
C LEU A 429 -2.97 -36.60 15.19
N ALA A 430 -3.74 -37.69 15.12
CA ALA A 430 -3.24 -39.01 14.75
C ALA A 430 -2.63 -39.00 13.34
N TRP A 431 -3.32 -38.38 12.38
CA TRP A 431 -2.79 -38.19 11.03
C TRP A 431 -1.50 -37.36 11.01
N TRP A 432 -1.40 -36.32 11.83
CA TRP A 432 -0.18 -35.52 11.95
C TRP A 432 1.00 -36.34 12.54
N LYS A 433 0.73 -37.25 13.50
CA LYS A 433 1.75 -38.15 14.09
C LYS A 433 2.41 -39.06 13.07
N GLU A 434 1.70 -39.40 12.00
CA GLU A 434 2.20 -40.25 10.94
C GLU A 434 3.10 -39.49 9.95
N GLN A 435 3.17 -38.16 10.04
CA GLN A 435 4.03 -37.35 9.18
C GLN A 435 5.49 -37.45 9.63
N LEU A 436 6.39 -37.69 8.68
CA LEU A 436 7.83 -37.67 8.94
C LEU A 436 8.30 -36.22 9.11
N ILE A 437 8.65 -35.83 10.33
CA ILE A 437 9.19 -34.51 10.66
C ILE A 437 10.61 -34.63 11.16
N GLU A 438 11.53 -34.01 10.43
CA GLU A 438 12.98 -34.07 10.70
C GLU A 438 13.50 -32.78 11.36
N THR A 439 12.70 -31.71 11.37
CA THR A 439 13.11 -30.40 11.88
C THR A 439 12.38 -30.06 13.17
N TYR A 440 13.15 -29.74 14.22
CA TYR A 440 12.66 -29.33 15.53
C TYR A 440 13.44 -28.10 16.03
N PRO A 441 12.84 -27.24 16.86
CA PRO A 441 11.42 -27.18 17.19
C PRO A 441 10.55 -26.79 15.97
N TYR A 442 9.30 -27.22 15.91
CA TYR A 442 8.39 -26.85 14.81
C TYR A 442 7.00 -26.42 15.29
N ILE A 443 6.31 -25.65 14.46
CA ILE A 443 4.85 -25.46 14.54
C ILE A 443 4.20 -26.04 13.28
N ALA A 444 3.10 -26.77 13.43
CA ALA A 444 2.28 -27.24 12.32
C ALA A 444 0.86 -26.68 12.43
N VAL A 445 0.42 -25.92 11.43
CA VAL A 445 -0.95 -25.41 11.28
C VAL A 445 -1.72 -26.37 10.37
N LEU A 446 -2.78 -26.95 10.91
CA LEU A 446 -3.59 -28.00 10.31
C LEU A 446 -5.01 -27.47 10.08
N SER A 447 -5.35 -27.23 8.82
CA SER A 447 -6.69 -26.78 8.43
C SER A 447 -7.47 -27.95 7.83
N PRO A 448 -8.58 -28.40 8.45
CA PRO A 448 -9.42 -29.45 7.88
C PRO A 448 -10.07 -28.98 6.57
N ASN A 449 -10.08 -29.85 5.55
CA ASN A 449 -10.64 -29.55 4.23
C ASN A 449 -12.19 -29.52 4.20
N TYR A 450 -12.87 -29.54 5.35
CA TYR A 450 -14.31 -29.72 5.45
C TYR A 450 -15.01 -28.62 6.26
N ALA A 451 -16.01 -27.98 5.66
CA ALA A 451 -16.88 -26.96 6.26
C ALA A 451 -17.74 -27.47 7.45
N LYS A 452 -17.69 -28.77 7.79
CA LYS A 452 -18.45 -29.33 8.94
C LYS A 452 -17.59 -30.06 9.96
N THR A 453 -16.30 -29.72 10.07
CA THR A 453 -15.55 -30.11 11.26
C THR A 453 -16.18 -29.38 12.45
N GLU A 454 -17.13 -30.02 13.15
CA GLU A 454 -18.01 -29.32 14.10
C GLU A 454 -17.25 -28.66 15.27
N MET A 455 -16.01 -29.08 15.51
CA MET A 455 -15.25 -28.73 16.71
C MET A 455 -14.19 -27.64 16.48
N VAL A 456 -13.43 -27.67 15.39
CA VAL A 456 -12.35 -26.69 15.12
C VAL A 456 -12.30 -26.34 13.63
N ASP A 457 -12.02 -25.07 13.36
CA ASP A 457 -11.82 -24.56 11.99
C ASP A 457 -10.34 -24.65 11.59
N ALA A 458 -9.44 -24.68 12.58
CA ALA A 458 -8.04 -25.08 12.43
C ALA A 458 -7.45 -25.56 13.76
N MET A 459 -6.35 -26.28 13.68
CA MET A 459 -5.55 -26.70 14.83
C MET A 459 -4.08 -26.32 14.58
N TRP A 460 -3.32 -26.10 15.65
CA TRP A 460 -1.87 -26.11 15.54
C TRP A 460 -1.22 -26.97 16.61
N VAL A 461 -0.08 -27.53 16.22
CA VAL A 461 0.75 -28.42 17.04
C VAL A 461 2.13 -27.81 17.13
N TYR A 462 2.67 -27.70 18.33
CA TYR A 462 4.07 -27.36 18.56
C TYR A 462 4.78 -28.51 19.26
N GLN A 463 6.00 -28.78 18.81
CA GLN A 463 6.86 -29.77 19.42
C GLN A 463 8.30 -29.27 19.46
N GLN A 464 8.90 -29.32 20.65
CA GLN A 464 10.24 -28.79 20.91
C GLN A 464 11.35 -29.67 20.32
N ASP A 465 11.20 -30.99 20.48
CA ASP A 465 12.09 -32.04 20.00
C ASP A 465 11.30 -33.34 19.86
N ALA A 466 11.89 -34.38 19.27
CA ALA A 466 11.21 -35.64 18.98
C ALA A 466 10.62 -36.35 20.22
N THR A 467 11.11 -36.04 21.42
CA THR A 467 10.70 -36.67 22.68
C THR A 467 9.76 -35.81 23.53
N ALA A 468 9.71 -34.50 23.25
CA ALA A 468 8.88 -33.56 23.99
C ALA A 468 7.38 -33.79 23.75
N ASP A 469 6.60 -33.56 24.80
CA ASP A 469 5.14 -33.54 24.72
C ASP A 469 4.65 -32.46 23.75
N TRP A 470 3.53 -32.76 23.11
CA TRP A 470 2.93 -31.88 22.12
C TRP A 470 2.11 -30.79 22.78
N VAL A 471 2.34 -29.55 22.37
CA VAL A 471 1.43 -28.44 22.67
C VAL A 471 0.40 -28.37 21.56
N VAL A 472 -0.82 -28.82 21.86
CA VAL A 472 -1.92 -28.84 20.89
C VAL A 472 -2.95 -27.77 21.23
N ARG A 473 -3.36 -27.02 20.21
CA ARG A 473 -4.36 -25.96 20.32
C ARG A 473 -5.31 -25.98 19.14
N GLY A 474 -6.58 -25.78 19.41
CA GLY A 474 -7.61 -25.60 18.37
C GLY A 474 -8.06 -24.16 18.29
N MET A 475 -8.64 -23.77 17.17
CA MET A 475 -9.42 -22.54 17.07
C MET A 475 -10.76 -22.77 16.42
N GLN A 476 -11.72 -21.94 16.81
CA GLN A 476 -12.97 -21.77 16.09
C GLN A 476 -13.22 -20.27 15.91
N ALA A 477 -13.51 -19.86 14.69
CA ALA A 477 -13.95 -18.52 14.35
C ALA A 477 -15.47 -18.54 14.12
N LYS A 478 -16.14 -17.53 14.69
CA LYS A 478 -17.58 -17.36 14.57
C LYS A 478 -17.87 -15.90 14.28
N LEU A 479 -18.67 -15.64 13.25
CA LEU A 479 -18.95 -14.29 12.78
C LEU A 479 -19.62 -13.43 13.86
N GLY A 480 -20.60 -14.02 14.57
CA GLY A 480 -21.39 -13.35 15.61
C GLY A 480 -20.98 -13.73 17.03
N SER A 481 -21.98 -13.86 17.91
CA SER A 481 -21.81 -14.18 19.33
C SER A 481 -21.82 -15.68 19.63
N ASP A 482 -21.95 -16.52 18.60
CA ASP A 482 -22.04 -17.97 18.68
C ASP A 482 -20.88 -18.60 19.47
N CYS A 483 -21.16 -19.77 20.04
CA CYS A 483 -20.25 -20.52 20.88
C CYS A 483 -20.02 -21.94 20.34
N PRO A 484 -18.89 -22.58 20.69
CA PRO A 484 -18.62 -23.97 20.34
C PRO A 484 -19.72 -24.92 20.83
N LYS A 485 -20.06 -25.89 19.98
CA LYS A 485 -21.08 -26.91 20.29
C LYS A 485 -20.56 -28.02 21.21
N LYS A 486 -19.25 -28.27 21.22
CA LYS A 486 -18.60 -29.37 21.93
C LYS A 486 -17.40 -28.87 22.76
N ASP A 487 -17.10 -29.55 23.85
CA ASP A 487 -15.90 -29.29 24.65
C ASP A 487 -14.65 -29.75 23.91
N MET A 488 -13.52 -29.05 24.07
CA MET A 488 -12.26 -29.51 23.47
C MET A 488 -11.81 -30.85 24.09
N PRO A 489 -11.08 -31.72 23.37
CA PRO A 489 -10.53 -32.95 23.94
C PRO A 489 -9.54 -32.72 25.09
N LEU A 490 -9.28 -33.76 25.88
CA LEU A 490 -8.30 -33.70 26.97
C LEU A 490 -6.90 -33.41 26.42
N GLY A 491 -6.13 -32.56 27.11
CA GLY A 491 -4.80 -32.14 26.67
C GLY A 491 -4.79 -31.04 25.60
N MET A 492 -5.96 -30.60 25.13
CA MET A 492 -6.08 -29.52 24.14
C MET A 492 -6.74 -28.28 24.75
N LEU A 493 -6.36 -27.10 24.26
CA LEU A 493 -7.04 -25.83 24.54
C LEU A 493 -7.58 -25.25 23.23
N GLY A 494 -8.85 -24.87 23.22
CA GLY A 494 -9.52 -24.22 22.09
C GLY A 494 -9.56 -22.71 22.27
N LEU A 495 -9.35 -21.96 21.21
CA LEU A 495 -9.54 -20.51 21.18
C LEU A 495 -10.77 -20.16 20.36
N LEU A 496 -11.67 -19.35 20.93
CA LEU A 496 -12.85 -18.86 20.22
C LEU A 496 -12.65 -17.42 19.76
N PHE A 497 -12.59 -17.23 18.44
CA PHE A 497 -12.51 -15.94 17.76
C PHE A 497 -13.91 -15.49 17.33
N ARG A 498 -14.58 -14.71 18.19
CA ARG A 498 -15.88 -14.11 17.85
C ARG A 498 -15.69 -12.78 17.15
N GLY A 499 -16.29 -12.62 15.98
CA GLY A 499 -16.26 -11.36 15.24
C GLY A 499 -16.89 -10.21 16.03
N GLN A 500 -17.88 -10.50 16.88
CA GLN A 500 -18.47 -9.56 17.85
C GLN A 500 -18.07 -9.91 19.29
N ALA A 501 -16.78 -10.17 19.53
CA ALA A 501 -16.30 -10.41 20.88
C ALA A 501 -16.55 -9.20 21.81
N PRO A 502 -17.00 -9.43 23.06
CA PRO A 502 -17.10 -8.38 24.06
C PRO A 502 -15.72 -7.91 24.53
N ASP A 503 -15.66 -6.71 25.12
CA ASP A 503 -14.44 -6.18 25.73
C ASP A 503 -13.98 -7.00 26.96
N THR A 504 -14.93 -7.65 27.64
CA THR A 504 -14.68 -8.50 28.81
C THR A 504 -15.22 -9.90 28.60
N THR A 505 -14.49 -10.89 29.09
CA THR A 505 -14.95 -12.28 29.05
C THR A 505 -16.13 -12.48 30.01
N ARG A 506 -17.26 -12.98 29.52
CA ARG A 506 -18.34 -13.53 30.37
C ARG A 506 -18.07 -15.00 30.67
N ASP A 507 -18.56 -15.49 31.81
CA ASP A 507 -18.48 -16.89 32.26
C ASP A 507 -19.35 -17.86 31.43
N LEU A 508 -19.18 -17.88 30.11
CA LEU A 508 -19.66 -18.97 29.28
C LEU A 508 -18.54 -20.00 29.22
N LYS A 509 -18.68 -21.14 29.90
CA LYS A 509 -17.59 -22.11 30.06
C LYS A 509 -17.98 -23.46 29.49
N ARG A 510 -17.84 -23.62 28.17
CA ARG A 510 -17.47 -24.93 27.63
C ARG A 510 -16.09 -25.27 28.15
N GLN A 511 -15.88 -26.52 28.55
CA GLN A 511 -14.60 -26.93 29.13
C GLN A 511 -13.49 -26.77 28.09
N ARG A 512 -12.34 -26.26 28.55
CA ARG A 512 -11.11 -26.13 27.75
C ARG A 512 -11.25 -25.22 26.51
N TRP A 513 -12.17 -24.26 26.54
CA TRP A 513 -12.24 -23.15 25.59
C TRP A 513 -11.85 -21.83 26.25
N LYS A 514 -10.94 -21.07 25.62
CA LYS A 514 -10.66 -19.67 25.94
C LYS A 514 -11.50 -18.78 25.03
N TYR A 515 -12.40 -18.00 25.63
CA TYR A 515 -13.22 -17.02 24.93
C TYR A 515 -12.45 -15.71 24.86
N LEU A 516 -12.02 -15.33 23.66
CA LEU A 516 -11.18 -14.14 23.50
C LEU A 516 -12.02 -12.86 23.62
N THR A 517 -11.41 -11.84 24.20
CA THR A 517 -11.91 -10.46 24.20
C THR A 517 -11.67 -9.79 22.85
N ALA A 518 -12.36 -8.67 22.60
CA ALA A 518 -12.11 -7.84 21.42
C ALA A 518 -10.63 -7.41 21.30
N SER A 519 -10.01 -7.04 22.43
CA SER A 519 -8.60 -6.64 22.48
C SER A 519 -7.64 -7.79 22.12
N GLU A 520 -7.86 -8.99 22.67
CA GLU A 520 -7.05 -10.17 22.36
C GLU A 520 -7.17 -10.56 20.88
N ILE A 521 -8.38 -10.47 20.29
CA ILE A 521 -8.59 -10.74 18.86
C ILE A 521 -7.86 -9.70 18.00
N GLN A 522 -8.01 -8.41 18.30
CA GLN A 522 -7.32 -7.34 17.57
C GLN A 522 -5.80 -7.46 17.68
N SER A 523 -5.29 -7.81 18.86
CA SER A 523 -3.87 -8.12 19.07
C SER A 523 -3.45 -9.27 18.17
N PHE A 524 -4.17 -10.39 18.18
CA PHE A 524 -3.83 -11.56 17.38
C PHE A 524 -3.81 -11.29 15.88
N LEU A 525 -4.85 -10.63 15.36
CA LEU A 525 -4.95 -10.24 13.94
C LEU A 525 -3.85 -9.26 13.53
N GLY A 526 -3.47 -8.35 14.43
CA GLY A 526 -2.59 -7.22 14.13
C GLY A 526 -3.24 -6.13 13.30
N LYS A 527 -2.48 -5.04 13.08
CA LYS A 527 -3.00 -3.82 12.44
C LYS A 527 -3.42 -4.00 10.99
N SER A 528 -2.79 -4.92 10.25
CA SER A 528 -3.14 -5.15 8.84
C SER A 528 -4.47 -5.87 8.66
N LEU A 529 -4.83 -6.78 9.56
CA LEU A 529 -6.10 -7.52 9.51
C LEU A 529 -7.18 -6.98 10.44
N THR A 530 -6.92 -5.95 11.26
CA THR A 530 -7.95 -5.41 12.17
C THR A 530 -9.24 -5.03 11.43
N ALA A 531 -9.13 -4.45 10.22
CA ALA A 531 -10.30 -4.11 9.40
C ALA A 531 -11.11 -5.33 8.90
N ALA A 532 -10.53 -6.53 8.93
CA ALA A 532 -11.21 -7.78 8.63
C ALA A 532 -12.09 -8.28 9.78
N CYS A 533 -11.99 -7.69 10.99
CA CYS A 533 -12.81 -8.11 12.11
C CYS A 533 -14.28 -7.71 11.90
N PRO A 534 -15.25 -8.66 11.98
CA PRO A 534 -16.67 -8.40 11.76
C PRO A 534 -17.29 -7.30 12.64
N ALA A 535 -16.73 -7.04 13.84
CA ALA A 535 -17.13 -5.91 14.67
C ALA A 535 -17.03 -4.54 13.96
N HIS A 536 -16.22 -4.45 12.90
CA HIS A 536 -16.04 -3.24 12.10
C HIS A 536 -16.82 -3.27 10.79
N TRP A 537 -17.57 -4.33 10.50
CA TRP A 537 -18.36 -4.44 9.27
C TRP A 537 -19.71 -3.77 9.46
N PRO A 538 -20.09 -2.83 8.58
CA PRO A 538 -21.44 -2.32 8.56
C PRO A 538 -22.43 -3.46 8.30
N ASN A 539 -23.50 -3.54 9.08
CA ASN A 539 -24.62 -4.48 8.90
C ASN A 539 -24.38 -5.95 9.31
N VAL A 540 -23.33 -6.29 10.07
CA VAL A 540 -23.37 -7.53 10.87
C VAL A 540 -24.32 -7.26 12.04
N THR A 541 -25.59 -7.55 11.81
CA THR A 541 -26.70 -7.35 12.73
C THR A 541 -26.37 -7.98 14.09
N ARG A 542 -26.70 -7.26 15.18
CA ARG A 542 -26.66 -7.79 16.54
C ARG A 542 -27.69 -8.89 16.74
#